data_AF-A0A6J8CCG6-F1
#
_entry.id   AF-A0A6J8CCG6-F1
#
_cell.length_a   1.000
_cell.length_b   1.000
_cell.length_c   1.000
_cell.angle_alpha   90.00
_cell.angle_beta   90.00
_cell.angle_gamma   90.00
#
_symmetry.space_group_name_H-M   'P 1'
#
loop_
_entity.id
_entity.type
_entity.pdbx_description
1 polymer ?
#
loop_
_entity_poly.entity_id
_entity_poly.type
_entity_poly.pdbx_seq_one_letter_code
_entity_poly.pdbx_strand_id
1 'polypeptide(L)'
;MDRKISIVLQIDDKNIGQDPCSDSGTGTISRNILDVPFCDANLNPIWYKIDEKTGEDIYTECVTFGTCGTVYPLWMDGSIPETSEGIVDRTVCQVTPGNCCNRTYAIQVKNCGDFRVYKLTFTYGCYQAYCFKASDEVTDCSDKGNFKCGGGNTKVLIAVSLVVVFGVLIVGTVVWCYFRRRPSSIRKPILSNEKTNNSNSQPPIVHINEPAHNFSAESVF
;
A
#
# COMPACT_ATOMS: atom_id res chain seq x y z
N MET A 1 -15.60 22.53 4.19
CA MET A 1 -16.16 21.86 3.00
C MET A 1 -16.10 20.37 3.28
N ASP A 2 -17.22 19.77 3.71
CA ASP A 2 -17.27 18.34 3.99
C ASP A 2 -17.14 17.58 2.68
N ARG A 3 -15.97 16.99 2.43
CA ARG A 3 -15.74 16.13 1.26
C ARG A 3 -16.43 14.78 1.54
N LYS A 4 -17.73 14.71 1.29
CA LYS A 4 -18.50 13.46 1.33
C LYS A 4 -18.26 12.69 0.03
N ILE A 5 -17.98 11.41 0.15
CA ILE A 5 -17.84 10.44 -0.93
C ILE A 5 -19.23 9.78 -1.08
N SER A 6 -19.95 10.02 -2.18
CA SER A 6 -21.36 9.61 -2.38
C SER A 6 -21.50 8.14 -2.75
N ILE A 7 -21.38 7.23 -1.78
CA ILE A 7 -21.13 5.82 -2.12
C ILE A 7 -22.35 5.15 -2.72
N VAL A 8 -23.55 5.68 -2.50
CA VAL A 8 -24.73 4.98 -2.95
C VAL A 8 -25.97 5.87 -3.09
N LEU A 9 -26.64 5.86 -4.24
CA LEU A 9 -28.02 6.29 -4.34
C LEU A 9 -28.92 5.14 -3.91
N GLN A 10 -29.72 5.38 -2.86
CA GLN A 10 -30.80 4.48 -2.46
C GLN A 10 -31.92 4.59 -3.49
N ILE A 11 -32.25 3.46 -4.11
CA ILE A 11 -33.44 3.33 -4.96
C ILE A 11 -34.60 2.99 -4.03
N ASP A 12 -35.60 3.86 -3.96
CA ASP A 12 -36.81 3.58 -3.19
C ASP A 12 -37.55 2.40 -3.83
N ASP A 13 -37.80 1.35 -3.04
CA ASP A 13 -38.78 0.31 -3.37
C ASP A 13 -40.21 0.89 -3.20
N LYS A 14 -40.57 1.93 -3.97
CA LYS A 14 -41.95 2.44 -3.99
C LYS A 14 -42.94 1.40 -4.52
N ASN A 15 -42.45 0.37 -5.22
CA ASN A 15 -43.22 -0.81 -5.62
C ASN A 15 -42.34 -2.07 -5.59
N ILE A 16 -42.78 -3.08 -4.85
CA ILE A 16 -42.23 -4.44 -4.95
C ILE A 16 -42.38 -4.92 -6.40
N GLY A 17 -41.26 -5.22 -7.06
CA GLY A 17 -41.24 -5.64 -8.47
C GLY A 17 -40.93 -4.54 -9.50
N GLN A 18 -40.57 -3.32 -9.07
CA GLN A 18 -40.00 -2.33 -9.98
C GLN A 18 -38.60 -2.74 -10.43
N ASP A 19 -38.28 -2.55 -11.71
CA ASP A 19 -36.94 -2.79 -12.24
C ASP A 19 -35.96 -1.76 -11.62
N PRO A 20 -34.87 -2.19 -10.95
CA PRO A 20 -33.92 -1.28 -10.32
C PRO A 20 -33.13 -0.41 -11.33
N CYS A 21 -33.17 -0.73 -12.63
CA CYS A 21 -32.64 0.14 -13.69
C CYS A 21 -33.60 1.28 -14.07
N SER A 22 -34.85 1.28 -13.58
CA SER A 22 -35.84 2.32 -13.84
C SER A 22 -35.65 3.49 -12.85
N ASP A 23 -34.61 4.29 -13.12
CA ASP A 23 -34.14 5.53 -12.49
C ASP A 23 -35.15 6.34 -11.66
N SER A 24 -35.48 5.88 -10.46
CA SER A 24 -36.16 6.69 -9.44
C SER A 24 -35.47 6.51 -8.08
N GLY A 25 -34.16 6.79 -8.06
CA GLY A 25 -33.42 6.99 -6.82
C GLY A 25 -33.86 8.28 -6.14
N THR A 26 -34.21 8.22 -4.87
CA THR A 26 -34.69 9.38 -4.08
C THR A 26 -33.81 9.68 -2.87
N GLY A 27 -32.84 8.82 -2.56
CA GLY A 27 -31.91 8.98 -1.43
C GLY A 27 -30.44 8.88 -1.83
N THR A 28 -29.57 9.60 -1.11
CA THR A 28 -28.11 9.52 -1.26
C THR A 28 -27.49 9.14 0.08
N ILE A 29 -26.77 8.02 0.12
CA ILE A 29 -25.92 7.60 1.22
C ILE A 29 -24.48 7.95 0.82
N SER A 30 -23.88 8.88 1.55
CA SER A 30 -22.48 9.26 1.37
C SER A 30 -21.68 8.83 2.60
N ARG A 31 -20.50 8.22 2.39
CA ARG A 31 -19.51 8.08 3.46
C ARG A 31 -18.73 9.39 3.56
N ASN A 32 -18.53 9.91 4.77
CA ASN A 32 -17.65 11.06 4.95
C ASN A 32 -16.21 10.56 4.87
N ILE A 33 -15.33 11.21 4.11
CA ILE A 33 -13.90 10.86 4.09
C ILE A 33 -13.24 10.98 5.47
N LEU A 34 -13.83 11.78 6.37
CA LEU A 34 -13.37 11.91 7.75
C LEU A 34 -13.81 10.74 8.64
N ASP A 35 -14.80 9.95 8.22
CA ASP A 35 -15.32 8.79 8.96
C ASP A 35 -14.53 7.52 8.61
N VAL A 36 -13.20 7.60 8.66
CA VAL A 36 -12.33 6.41 8.55
C VAL A 36 -12.18 5.80 9.94
N PRO A 37 -12.38 4.48 10.09
CA PRO A 37 -12.73 3.52 9.05
C PRO A 37 -14.22 3.56 8.63
N PHE A 38 -14.46 3.46 7.32
CA PHE A 38 -15.78 3.34 6.71
C PHE A 38 -16.57 2.14 7.24
N CYS A 39 -17.89 2.34 7.32
CA CYS A 39 -18.82 1.46 8.02
C CYS A 39 -20.13 1.27 7.26
N ASP A 40 -20.32 0.05 6.74
CA ASP A 40 -21.51 -0.36 5.99
C ASP A 40 -22.46 -1.25 6.82
N ALA A 41 -22.32 -1.23 8.15
CA ALA A 41 -23.15 -2.00 9.08
C ALA A 41 -24.61 -1.50 9.17
N ASN A 42 -24.87 -0.29 8.68
CA ASN A 42 -26.19 0.35 8.70
C ASN A 42 -26.88 0.33 7.32
N LEU A 43 -26.35 -0.42 6.35
CA LEU A 43 -27.01 -0.56 5.05
C LEU A 43 -28.30 -1.37 5.19
N ASN A 44 -29.30 -1.02 4.39
CA ASN A 44 -30.52 -1.79 4.27
C ASN A 44 -30.40 -2.74 3.06
N PRO A 45 -31.06 -3.91 3.07
CA PRO A 45 -30.99 -4.87 1.96
C PRO A 45 -31.82 -4.46 0.73
N ILE A 46 -31.51 -3.31 0.15
CA ILE A 46 -32.24 -2.65 -0.95
C ILE A 46 -31.32 -2.39 -2.14
N TRP A 47 -31.88 -1.88 -3.24
CA TRP A 47 -31.12 -1.56 -4.44
C TRP A 47 -30.38 -0.22 -4.32
N TYR A 48 -29.17 -0.25 -4.85
CA TYR A 48 -28.17 0.78 -4.70
C TYR A 48 -27.51 1.07 -6.04
N LYS A 49 -27.63 2.30 -6.53
CA LYS A 49 -26.89 2.79 -7.71
C LYS A 49 -25.64 3.52 -7.23
N ILE A 50 -24.47 3.09 -7.69
CA ILE A 50 -23.22 3.75 -7.30
C ILE A 50 -23.12 5.08 -8.06
N ASP A 51 -22.80 6.16 -7.35
CA ASP A 51 -22.60 7.46 -7.97
C ASP A 51 -21.27 7.45 -8.75
N GLU A 52 -21.31 7.96 -9.97
CA GLU A 52 -20.19 8.02 -10.92
C GLU A 52 -18.98 8.73 -10.30
N LYS A 53 -19.17 9.66 -9.36
CA LYS A 53 -18.07 10.37 -8.67
C LYS A 53 -17.33 9.55 -7.63
N THR A 54 -17.88 8.41 -7.27
CA THR A 54 -17.52 7.68 -6.07
C THR A 54 -16.93 6.33 -6.38
N GLY A 55 -17.36 5.77 -7.49
CA GLY A 55 -16.77 4.62 -8.12
C GLY A 55 -17.63 4.12 -9.25
N GLU A 56 -17.08 3.18 -10.01
CA GLU A 56 -17.81 2.54 -11.10
C GLU A 56 -18.46 1.24 -10.63
N ASP A 57 -17.65 0.35 -10.04
CA ASP A 57 -18.06 -1.00 -9.67
C ASP A 57 -17.37 -1.47 -8.38
N ILE A 58 -17.95 -2.47 -7.71
CA ILE A 58 -17.24 -3.19 -6.64
C ILE A 58 -16.00 -3.87 -7.25
N TYR A 59 -14.88 -3.89 -6.54
CA TYR A 59 -13.72 -4.69 -6.94
C TYR A 59 -14.12 -6.15 -7.14
N THR A 60 -13.80 -6.71 -8.30
CA THR A 60 -14.08 -8.10 -8.67
C THR A 60 -12.92 -9.05 -8.36
N GLU A 61 -11.89 -8.53 -7.71
CA GLU A 61 -10.66 -9.23 -7.34
C GLU A 61 -10.30 -8.91 -5.90
N CYS A 62 -9.56 -9.82 -5.25
CA CYS A 62 -9.12 -9.62 -3.88
C CYS A 62 -8.29 -8.34 -3.75
N VAL A 63 -8.71 -7.47 -2.84
CA VAL A 63 -8.00 -6.23 -2.51
C VAL A 63 -7.09 -6.41 -1.31
N THR A 64 -6.13 -5.52 -1.14
CA THR A 64 -5.21 -5.54 0.00
C THR A 64 -5.95 -5.25 1.30
N PHE A 65 -5.59 -5.93 2.39
CA PHE A 65 -6.12 -5.62 3.72
C PHE A 65 -5.89 -4.14 4.10
N GLY A 66 -6.89 -3.49 4.70
CA GLY A 66 -6.81 -2.08 5.11
C GLY A 66 -6.96 -1.04 3.99
N THR A 67 -7.44 -1.41 2.80
CA THR A 67 -7.70 -0.46 1.71
C THR A 67 -9.16 0.04 1.69
N CYS A 68 -9.51 0.86 0.70
CA CYS A 68 -10.88 1.31 0.45
C CYS A 68 -11.50 2.08 1.64
N GLY A 69 -10.66 2.70 2.47
CA GLY A 69 -11.08 3.51 3.62
C GLY A 69 -11.61 2.71 4.81
N THR A 70 -11.39 1.40 4.88
CA THR A 70 -11.85 0.54 5.99
C THR A 70 -10.77 -0.43 6.45
N VAL A 71 -10.98 -1.13 7.58
CA VAL A 71 -10.03 -2.14 8.08
C VAL A 71 -10.21 -3.46 7.34
N TYR A 72 -11.46 -3.88 7.12
CA TYR A 72 -11.80 -5.14 6.45
C TYR A 72 -12.58 -4.87 5.15
N PRO A 73 -11.87 -4.67 4.03
CA PRO A 73 -12.51 -4.45 2.73
C PRO A 73 -13.37 -5.62 2.29
N LEU A 74 -14.41 -5.30 1.52
CA LEU A 74 -15.33 -6.25 0.92
C LEU A 74 -15.24 -6.15 -0.61
N TRP A 75 -14.85 -7.24 -1.28
CA TRP A 75 -14.75 -7.35 -2.75
C TRP A 75 -15.70 -8.43 -3.26
N MET A 76 -16.16 -8.33 -4.51
CA MET A 76 -17.10 -9.25 -5.10
C MET A 76 -16.39 -10.41 -5.80
N ASP A 77 -16.71 -11.64 -5.40
CA ASP A 77 -16.30 -12.86 -6.09
C ASP A 77 -17.21 -13.13 -7.28
N GLY A 78 -16.69 -12.88 -8.47
CA GLY A 78 -17.38 -13.02 -9.75
C GLY A 78 -17.24 -11.80 -10.65
N SER A 79 -17.63 -11.95 -11.92
CA SER A 79 -17.65 -10.86 -12.88
C SER A 79 -18.88 -9.96 -12.72
N ILE A 80 -18.74 -8.73 -13.19
CA ILE A 80 -19.90 -7.87 -13.47
C ILE A 80 -20.75 -8.56 -14.56
N PRO A 81 -22.07 -8.73 -14.36
CA PRO A 81 -22.93 -9.36 -15.35
C PRO A 81 -23.01 -8.56 -16.65
N GLU A 82 -23.28 -9.24 -17.75
CA GLU A 82 -23.74 -8.62 -18.99
C GLU A 82 -25.17 -8.06 -18.82
N THR A 83 -25.54 -7.10 -19.66
CA THR A 83 -26.90 -6.53 -19.67
C THR A 83 -27.99 -7.57 -19.97
N SER A 84 -27.64 -8.63 -20.71
CA SER A 84 -28.54 -9.73 -21.08
C SER A 84 -28.83 -10.70 -19.93
N GLU A 85 -27.95 -10.78 -18.92
CA GLU A 85 -28.08 -11.72 -17.80
C GLU A 85 -29.13 -11.28 -16.77
N GLY A 86 -29.48 -9.99 -16.74
CA GLY A 86 -30.46 -9.45 -15.80
C GLY A 86 -29.95 -9.41 -14.36
N ILE A 87 -30.78 -9.84 -13.41
CA ILE A 87 -30.42 -9.90 -11.98
C ILE A 87 -29.68 -11.21 -11.72
N VAL A 88 -28.45 -11.10 -11.23
CA VAL A 88 -27.62 -12.25 -10.88
C VAL A 88 -27.22 -12.20 -9.42
N ASP A 89 -27.14 -13.38 -8.79
CA ASP A 89 -26.59 -13.50 -7.45
C ASP A 89 -25.05 -13.48 -7.52
N ARG A 90 -24.43 -12.80 -6.55
CA ARG A 90 -22.98 -12.72 -6.39
C ARG A 90 -22.62 -12.85 -4.92
N THR A 91 -21.39 -13.27 -4.66
CA THR A 91 -20.84 -13.35 -3.31
C THR A 91 -19.84 -12.23 -3.12
N VAL A 92 -19.88 -11.57 -1.96
CA VAL A 92 -18.87 -10.60 -1.55
C VAL A 92 -18.04 -11.18 -0.42
N CYS A 93 -16.72 -11.10 -0.55
CA CYS A 93 -15.73 -11.64 0.35
C CYS A 93 -15.11 -10.54 1.21
N GLN A 94 -15.05 -10.77 2.53
CA GLN A 94 -14.32 -9.95 3.48
C GLN A 94 -12.84 -10.34 3.51
N VAL A 95 -11.97 -9.36 3.30
CA VAL A 95 -10.52 -9.52 3.42
C VAL A 95 -10.09 -9.42 4.88
N THR A 96 -9.19 -10.31 5.29
CA THR A 96 -8.51 -10.29 6.59
C THR A 96 -7.00 -10.52 6.39
N PRO A 97 -6.14 -10.28 7.40
CA PRO A 97 -4.72 -10.56 7.27
C PRO A 97 -4.47 -12.03 6.88
N GLY A 98 -3.84 -12.25 5.73
CA GLY A 98 -3.52 -13.59 5.22
C GLY A 98 -4.68 -14.39 4.61
N ASN A 99 -5.89 -13.82 4.51
CA ASN A 99 -7.02 -14.50 3.87
C ASN A 99 -7.91 -13.50 3.10
N CYS A 100 -8.05 -13.73 1.79
CA CYS A 100 -8.86 -12.92 0.87
C CYS A 100 -10.38 -13.08 1.05
N CYS A 101 -10.85 -14.17 1.64
CA CYS A 101 -12.29 -14.42 1.83
C CYS A 101 -12.52 -15.14 3.16
N ASN A 102 -12.47 -14.38 4.26
CA ASN A 102 -12.72 -14.93 5.59
C ASN A 102 -14.21 -15.07 5.91
N ARG A 103 -15.02 -14.13 5.41
CA ARG A 103 -16.48 -14.13 5.52
C ARG A 103 -17.10 -13.73 4.20
N THR A 104 -18.33 -14.18 3.99
CA THR A 104 -19.08 -13.96 2.76
C THR A 104 -20.40 -13.25 3.01
N TYR A 105 -20.82 -12.44 2.06
CA TYR A 105 -22.09 -11.73 2.02
C TYR A 105 -22.77 -12.02 0.68
N ALA A 106 -24.01 -12.48 0.70
CA ALA A 106 -24.79 -12.65 -0.51
C ALA A 106 -25.34 -11.30 -0.97
N ILE A 107 -25.15 -10.97 -2.23
CA ILE A 107 -25.67 -9.76 -2.87
C ILE A 107 -26.31 -10.12 -4.21
N GLN A 108 -27.07 -9.18 -4.78
CA GLN A 108 -27.53 -9.27 -6.16
C GLN A 108 -26.97 -8.12 -6.98
N VAL A 109 -26.74 -8.34 -8.26
CA VAL A 109 -26.20 -7.33 -9.18
C VAL A 109 -27.00 -7.34 -10.46
N LYS A 110 -27.24 -6.16 -11.02
CA LYS A 110 -27.78 -6.01 -12.38
C LYS A 110 -27.01 -4.95 -13.13
N ASN A 111 -26.68 -5.27 -14.39
CA ASN A 111 -26.09 -4.32 -15.32
C ASN A 111 -27.19 -3.62 -16.13
N CYS A 112 -27.27 -2.30 -16.00
CA CYS A 112 -28.27 -1.47 -16.68
C CYS A 112 -27.72 -0.83 -17.98
N GLY A 113 -26.51 -1.22 -18.41
CA GLY A 113 -25.77 -0.61 -19.51
C GLY A 113 -24.76 0.40 -18.97
N ASP A 114 -25.19 1.65 -18.84
CA ASP A 114 -24.29 2.75 -18.45
C ASP A 114 -23.90 2.70 -16.97
N PHE A 115 -24.76 2.11 -16.12
CA PHE A 115 -24.52 1.96 -14.69
C PHE A 115 -24.91 0.56 -14.20
N ARG A 116 -24.46 0.25 -12.99
CA ARG A 116 -24.76 -1.02 -12.31
C ARG A 116 -25.50 -0.71 -11.01
N VAL A 117 -26.42 -1.60 -10.68
CA VAL A 117 -27.15 -1.56 -9.43
C VAL A 117 -26.84 -2.80 -8.63
N TYR A 118 -26.66 -2.61 -7.32
CA TYR A 118 -26.27 -3.64 -6.39
C TYR A 118 -27.34 -3.75 -5.31
N LYS A 119 -27.77 -4.94 -4.95
CA LYS A 119 -28.57 -5.18 -3.76
C LYS A 119 -27.63 -5.60 -2.65
N LEU A 120 -27.13 -4.61 -1.92
CA LEU A 120 -26.15 -4.79 -0.86
C LEU A 120 -26.86 -5.19 0.44
N THR A 121 -26.14 -5.85 1.34
CA THR A 121 -26.63 -6.14 2.69
C THR A 121 -25.76 -5.45 3.74
N PHE A 122 -26.27 -5.29 4.96
CA PHE A 122 -25.49 -4.81 6.09
C PHE A 122 -24.32 -5.75 6.38
N THR A 123 -23.22 -5.17 6.83
CA THR A 123 -22.06 -5.93 7.29
C THR A 123 -22.23 -6.37 8.75
N TYR A 124 -21.53 -7.43 9.17
CA TYR A 124 -21.61 -7.92 10.56
C TYR A 124 -20.89 -7.01 11.58
N GLY A 125 -20.20 -5.95 11.13
CA GLY A 125 -19.47 -5.05 12.00
C GLY A 125 -19.02 -3.78 11.29
N CYS A 126 -18.71 -2.76 12.07
CA CYS A 126 -18.55 -1.40 11.53
C CYS A 126 -17.24 -1.17 10.77
N TYR A 127 -16.16 -1.88 11.08
CA TYR A 127 -14.89 -1.70 10.38
C TYR A 127 -14.79 -2.47 9.05
N GLN A 128 -15.93 -2.61 8.36
CA GLN A 128 -16.09 -3.36 7.13
C GLN A 128 -16.93 -2.55 6.16
N ALA A 129 -16.46 -2.42 4.92
CA ALA A 129 -17.12 -1.64 3.89
C ALA A 129 -16.86 -2.20 2.49
N TYR A 130 -17.87 -2.10 1.61
CA TYR A 130 -17.80 -2.44 0.19
C TYR A 130 -16.74 -1.58 -0.49
N CYS A 131 -15.81 -2.26 -1.17
CA CYS A 131 -14.71 -1.63 -1.87
C CYS A 131 -15.09 -1.36 -3.32
N PHE A 132 -15.27 -0.09 -3.66
CA PHE A 132 -15.56 0.35 -5.01
C PHE A 132 -14.28 0.81 -5.72
N LYS A 133 -14.18 0.49 -7.01
CA LYS A 133 -13.17 1.04 -7.92
C LYS A 133 -13.47 2.52 -8.08
N ALA A 134 -12.49 3.39 -7.84
CA ALA A 134 -12.65 4.80 -8.12
C ALA A 134 -12.91 5.00 -9.62
N SER A 135 -13.82 5.91 -9.97
CA SER A 135 -13.92 6.38 -11.35
C SER A 135 -12.70 7.23 -11.67
N ASP A 136 -12.19 7.12 -12.89
CA ASP A 136 -11.03 7.91 -13.35
C ASP A 136 -11.38 9.41 -13.56
N GLU A 137 -12.49 9.90 -12.99
CA GLU A 137 -12.89 11.31 -13.12
C GLU A 137 -12.09 12.20 -12.16
N VAL A 138 -10.94 12.62 -12.69
CA VAL A 138 -10.15 13.80 -12.34
C VAL A 138 -9.43 13.71 -10.99
N THR A 139 -8.20 13.20 -11.07
CA THR A 139 -7.10 13.70 -10.23
C THR A 139 -6.85 15.16 -10.60
N ASP A 140 -7.68 16.09 -10.12
CA ASP A 140 -7.28 17.49 -10.11
C ASP A 140 -6.25 17.66 -9.00
N CYS A 141 -4.99 17.38 -9.34
CA CYS A 141 -3.86 17.93 -8.62
C CYS A 141 -3.80 19.45 -8.88
N SER A 142 -4.82 20.22 -8.52
CA SER A 142 -4.82 21.68 -8.63
C SER A 142 -5.40 22.32 -7.38
N ASP A 143 -4.93 21.84 -6.22
CA ASP A 143 -4.70 22.75 -5.11
C ASP A 143 -3.25 23.21 -5.19
N LYS A 144 -3.05 24.53 -5.15
CA LYS A 144 -1.72 25.17 -5.10
C LYS A 144 -0.97 24.69 -3.85
N GLY A 145 -0.29 23.57 -3.96
CA GLY A 145 0.41 22.92 -2.87
C GLY A 145 1.09 21.68 -3.39
N ASN A 146 2.39 21.80 -3.64
CA ASN A 146 3.27 20.79 -4.21
C ASN A 146 3.24 19.46 -3.43
N PHE A 147 2.36 18.53 -3.80
CA PHE A 147 2.43 17.14 -3.37
C PHE A 147 2.21 16.22 -4.56
N LYS A 148 3.28 15.58 -5.02
CA LYS A 148 3.23 14.58 -6.10
C LYS A 148 2.99 13.20 -5.49
N CYS A 149 1.86 12.57 -5.81
CA CYS A 149 1.68 11.13 -5.64
C CYS A 149 2.66 10.41 -6.60
N GLY A 150 3.40 9.44 -6.07
CA GLY A 150 4.71 9.03 -6.57
C GLY A 150 4.74 8.15 -7.83
N GLY A 151 5.91 8.17 -8.49
CA GLY A 151 6.29 7.19 -9.53
C GLY A 151 7.58 7.59 -10.27
N GLY A 152 8.70 6.92 -9.95
CA GLY A 152 9.90 6.92 -10.81
C GLY A 152 11.23 7.09 -10.08
N ASN A 153 11.90 5.98 -9.78
CA ASN A 153 13.26 5.89 -9.22
C ASN A 153 14.35 6.42 -10.18
N THR A 154 13.95 6.88 -11.37
CA THR A 154 14.82 7.29 -12.48
C THR A 154 15.73 8.45 -12.10
N LYS A 155 15.24 9.42 -11.31
CA LYS A 155 16.06 10.57 -10.87
C LYS A 155 17.15 10.17 -9.87
N VAL A 156 16.83 9.23 -8.97
CA VAL A 156 17.80 8.70 -7.99
C VAL A 156 18.85 7.86 -8.71
N LEU A 157 18.45 7.03 -9.66
CA LEU A 157 19.39 6.23 -10.46
C LEU A 157 20.37 7.09 -11.27
N ILE A 158 19.89 8.17 -11.90
CA ILE A 158 20.74 9.11 -12.65
C ILE A 158 21.71 9.82 -11.71
N ALA A 159 21.24 10.31 -10.55
CA ALA A 159 22.10 10.97 -9.58
C ALA A 159 23.20 10.04 -9.03
N VAL A 160 22.85 8.79 -8.69
CA VAL A 160 23.81 7.77 -8.25
C VAL A 160 24.82 7.45 -9.35
N SER A 161 24.35 7.31 -10.60
CA SER A 161 25.22 7.04 -11.75
C SER A 161 26.21 8.17 -11.98
N LEU A 162 25.79 9.44 -11.89
CA LEU A 162 26.67 10.60 -12.06
C LEU A 162 27.73 10.66 -10.95
N VAL A 163 27.37 10.44 -9.69
CA VAL A 163 28.34 10.47 -8.57
C VAL A 163 29.42 9.39 -8.74
N VAL A 164 29.03 8.19 -9.17
CA VAL A 164 29.99 7.10 -9.42
C VAL A 164 30.92 7.45 -10.59
N VAL A 165 30.38 7.96 -11.71
CA VAL A 165 31.19 8.33 -12.89
C VAL A 165 32.16 9.46 -12.56
N PHE A 166 31.70 10.53 -11.91
CA PHE A 166 32.57 11.64 -11.51
C PHE A 166 33.63 11.20 -10.50
N GLY A 167 33.28 10.33 -9.54
CA GLY A 167 34.24 9.76 -8.60
C GLY A 167 35.36 8.99 -9.30
N VAL A 168 35.01 8.13 -10.27
CA VAL A 168 35.98 7.35 -11.06
C VAL A 168 36.90 8.26 -11.89
N LEU A 169 36.37 9.32 -12.51
CA LEU A 169 37.17 10.29 -13.28
C LEU A 169 38.14 11.08 -12.40
N ILE A 170 37.71 11.51 -11.22
CA ILE A 170 38.54 12.24 -10.27
C ILE A 170 39.68 11.34 -9.75
N VAL A 171 39.37 10.11 -9.34
CA VAL A 171 40.38 9.17 -8.85
C VAL A 171 41.36 8.81 -9.99
N GLY A 172 40.85 8.55 -11.19
CA GLY A 172 41.68 8.25 -12.36
C GLY A 172 42.64 9.38 -12.72
N THR A 173 42.18 10.63 -12.70
CA THR A 173 43.03 11.80 -12.98
C THR A 173 44.07 12.06 -11.88
N VAL A 174 43.74 11.85 -10.60
CA VAL A 174 44.69 11.95 -9.49
C VAL A 174 45.77 10.87 -9.59
N VAL A 175 45.39 9.61 -9.86
CA VAL A 175 46.33 8.50 -10.05
C VAL A 175 47.22 8.75 -11.28
N TRP A 176 46.65 9.23 -12.38
CA TRP A 176 47.40 9.64 -13.56
C TRP A 176 48.45 10.71 -13.20
N CYS A 177 48.03 11.80 -12.55
CA CYS A 177 48.93 12.88 -12.11
C CYS A 177 50.04 12.36 -11.18
N TYR A 178 49.71 11.42 -10.29
CA TYR A 178 50.67 10.79 -9.40
C TYR A 178 51.73 9.99 -10.17
N PHE A 179 51.32 9.18 -11.16
CA PHE A 179 52.24 8.41 -12.00
C PHE A 179 53.08 9.30 -12.93
N ARG A 180 52.51 10.38 -13.48
CA ARG A 180 53.25 11.35 -14.30
C ARG A 180 54.27 12.17 -13.51
N ARG A 181 54.16 12.23 -12.18
CA ARG A 181 55.11 12.91 -11.28
C ARG A 181 56.25 12.02 -10.78
N ARG A 182 56.41 10.78 -11.26
CA ARG A 182 57.63 9.99 -10.97
C ARG A 182 58.74 10.31 -11.99
N PRO A 183 59.76 11.13 -11.65
CA PRO A 183 60.97 11.21 -12.46
C PRO A 183 61.84 9.95 -12.27
N SER A 184 62.42 9.47 -13.36
CA SER A 184 63.33 8.33 -13.42
C SER A 184 64.77 8.69 -12.97
N SER A 185 65.19 8.13 -11.82
CA SER A 185 66.53 7.59 -11.45
C SER A 185 67.83 8.40 -11.67
N ILE A 186 68.60 8.70 -10.59
CA ILE A 186 70.09 8.68 -10.58
C ILE A 186 70.65 8.21 -9.21
N ARG A 187 71.63 7.30 -9.25
CA ARG A 187 72.41 6.64 -8.17
C ARG A 187 73.50 7.55 -7.55
N LYS A 188 73.88 7.28 -6.27
CA LYS A 188 75.23 7.22 -5.62
C LYS A 188 75.23 7.80 -4.16
N PRO A 189 76.26 7.55 -3.31
CA PRO A 189 76.57 6.29 -2.64
C PRO A 189 76.67 6.44 -1.10
N ILE A 190 76.95 5.31 -0.45
CA ILE A 190 77.09 4.99 0.97
C ILE A 190 77.95 5.98 1.80
N LEU A 191 77.50 6.34 3.01
CA LEU A 191 78.39 6.55 4.16
C LEU A 191 77.73 6.18 5.51
N SER A 192 78.25 5.07 6.06
CA SER A 192 78.52 4.72 7.47
C SER A 192 77.62 5.16 8.64
N ASN A 193 77.30 4.13 9.44
CA ASN A 193 77.15 4.07 10.91
C ASN A 193 75.88 4.74 11.49
N GLU A 194 75.16 4.18 12.46
CA GLU A 194 75.57 3.46 13.67
C GLU A 194 74.38 2.67 14.28
N LYS A 195 74.69 1.67 15.11
CA LYS A 195 73.83 0.72 15.87
C LYS A 195 72.78 1.45 16.74
N THR A 196 71.65 0.87 17.18
CA THR A 196 71.52 -0.30 18.08
C THR A 196 70.04 -0.72 18.26
N ASN A 197 69.83 -2.05 18.25
CA ASN A 197 69.11 -2.91 19.21
C ASN A 197 67.61 -2.64 19.53
N ASN A 198 66.74 -3.60 19.22
CA ASN A 198 66.19 -4.64 20.14
C ASN A 198 64.91 -4.11 20.85
N SER A 199 63.77 -4.78 21.00
CA SER A 199 63.43 -6.21 21.08
C SER A 199 61.90 -6.33 20.96
N ASN A 200 61.44 -7.49 20.49
CA ASN A 200 60.06 -7.97 20.54
C ASN A 200 59.45 -7.95 21.96
N SER A 201 58.14 -7.73 22.05
CA SER A 201 57.26 -8.53 22.93
C SER A 201 55.77 -8.29 22.66
N GLN A 202 55.08 -9.41 22.51
CA GLN A 202 53.68 -9.66 22.13
C GLN A 202 52.69 -9.41 23.29
N PRO A 203 51.38 -9.11 23.04
CA PRO A 203 50.39 -8.86 24.10
C PRO A 203 49.81 -10.16 24.71
N PRO A 204 49.37 -10.14 25.99
CA PRO A 204 48.81 -11.32 26.66
C PRO A 204 47.28 -11.47 26.47
N ILE A 205 46.87 -12.73 26.31
CA ILE A 205 45.51 -13.27 26.39
C ILE A 205 45.17 -13.47 27.88
N VAL A 206 43.97 -13.09 28.32
CA VAL A 206 43.41 -13.53 29.61
C VAL A 206 42.00 -14.07 29.43
N HIS A 207 41.81 -15.23 30.06
CA HIS A 207 40.71 -16.18 29.98
C HIS A 207 39.41 -15.74 30.66
N ILE A 208 38.32 -16.21 30.06
CA ILE A 208 36.95 -16.30 30.59
C ILE A 208 36.85 -17.32 31.73
N ASN A 209 36.10 -16.98 32.79
CA ASN A 209 35.55 -17.93 33.77
C ASN A 209 34.12 -17.51 34.15
N GLU A 210 33.14 -18.34 33.78
CA GLU A 210 31.90 -18.64 34.52
C GLU A 210 32.22 -19.76 35.56
N PRO A 211 31.34 -20.22 36.48
CA PRO A 211 29.87 -20.08 36.57
C PRO A 211 29.33 -19.81 38.01
N ALA A 212 28.01 -19.67 38.16
CA ALA A 212 27.21 -20.45 39.13
C ALA A 212 25.72 -20.10 39.04
N HIS A 213 24.93 -21.13 38.70
CA HIS A 213 23.49 -21.20 38.92
C HIS A 213 23.15 -21.10 40.41
N ASN A 214 22.03 -20.45 40.74
CA ASN A 214 21.27 -20.82 41.92
C ASN A 214 19.76 -20.79 41.64
N PHE A 215 19.10 -21.83 42.12
CA PHE A 215 17.70 -22.18 41.92
C PHE A 215 17.09 -22.24 43.32
N SER A 216 16.02 -21.50 43.57
CA SER A 216 15.14 -21.79 44.70
C SER A 216 13.73 -21.26 44.41
N ALA A 217 12.82 -22.22 44.35
CA ALA A 217 11.38 -22.02 44.36
C ALA A 217 10.93 -21.71 45.80
N GLU A 218 9.92 -20.84 45.93
CA GLU A 218 8.97 -20.87 47.05
C GLU A 218 7.56 -20.71 46.49
N SER A 219 6.68 -21.54 47.02
CA SER A 219 5.24 -21.65 46.78
C SER A 219 4.46 -21.15 48.00
N VAL A 220 3.14 -21.04 47.86
CA VAL A 220 2.09 -20.81 48.90
C VAL A 220 1.85 -19.30 49.14
N PHE A 221 0.65 -18.71 49.02
CA PHE A 221 -0.76 -19.12 49.17
C PHE A 221 -1.62 -18.58 48.02
#